data_AF-A0A453KE85-F1
#
_entry.id   AF-A0A453KE85-F1
#
_cell.length_a   1.000
_cell.length_b   1.000
_cell.length_c   1.000
_cell.angle_alpha   90.00
_cell.angle_beta   90.00
_cell.angle_gamma   90.00
#
_symmetry.space_group_name_H-M   'P 1'
#
loop_
_entity.id
_entity.type
_entity.pdbx_description
1 polymer ?
#
loop_
_entity_poly.entity_id
_entity_poly.type
_entity_poly.pdbx_seq_one_letter_code
_entity_poly.pdbx_strand_id
1 'polypeptide(L)'
;MLQELPAAQRADAVSSLVYEATARMRDPVYGCAGAISYLQQQVSQLQVQLAVAQAEILQRINHPSPATAFHLQELQQRQAQQQQQMQMDDDDKAYSSLVMQNDLMSTLLLQEACLKKDVSASVIF
;
A
#
# COMPACT_ATOMS: atom_id res chain seq x y z
N MET A 1 -43.41 -1.14 -43.15
CA MET A 1 -42.29 -0.73 -42.25
C MET A 1 -42.61 0.48 -41.38
N LEU A 2 -42.60 1.75 -41.85
CA LEU A 2 -42.83 2.90 -40.94
C LEU A 2 -44.26 2.95 -40.35
N GLN A 3 -45.27 2.50 -41.10
CA GLN A 3 -46.65 2.45 -40.62
C GLN A 3 -46.87 1.39 -39.54
N GLU A 4 -46.00 0.38 -39.46
CA GLU A 4 -46.03 -0.68 -38.43
C GLU A 4 -45.44 -0.19 -37.10
N LEU A 5 -44.75 0.95 -37.08
CA LEU A 5 -44.18 1.53 -35.87
C LEU A 5 -45.15 2.54 -35.22
N PRO A 6 -45.16 2.63 -33.87
CA PRO A 6 -45.80 3.74 -33.16
C PRO A 6 -45.27 5.08 -33.66
N ALA A 7 -46.14 6.10 -33.74
CA ALA A 7 -45.77 7.41 -34.30
C ALA A 7 -44.51 8.02 -33.66
N ALA A 8 -44.34 7.83 -32.34
CA ALA A 8 -43.19 8.32 -31.59
C ALA A 8 -41.84 7.74 -32.06
N GLN A 9 -41.81 6.51 -32.60
CA GLN A 9 -40.58 5.84 -33.03
C GLN A 9 -40.26 6.05 -34.52
N ARG A 10 -41.19 6.61 -35.28
CA ARG A 10 -41.04 6.74 -36.74
C ARG A 10 -39.92 7.70 -37.13
N ALA A 11 -39.73 8.78 -36.37
CA ALA A 11 -38.67 9.75 -36.62
C ALA A 11 -37.27 9.10 -36.49
N ASP A 12 -37.06 8.32 -35.43
CA ASP A 12 -35.81 7.58 -35.21
C ASP A 12 -35.61 6.51 -36.27
N ALA A 13 -36.66 5.78 -36.64
CA ALA A 13 -36.61 4.78 -37.70
C ALA A 13 -36.22 5.40 -39.06
N VAL A 14 -36.80 6.56 -39.42
CA VAL A 14 -36.40 7.30 -40.63
C VAL A 14 -34.92 7.69 -40.56
N SER A 15 -34.47 8.16 -39.39
CA SER A 15 -33.06 8.56 -39.19
C SER A 15 -32.11 7.38 -39.41
N SER A 16 -32.45 6.19 -38.88
CA SER A 16 -31.72 4.95 -39.13
C SER A 16 -31.71 4.55 -40.60
N LEU A 17 -32.86 4.63 -41.29
CA LEU A 17 -32.95 4.32 -42.73
C LEU A 17 -32.10 5.26 -43.58
N VAL A 18 -32.09 6.56 -43.26
CA VAL A 18 -31.25 7.56 -43.94
C VAL A 18 -29.77 7.25 -43.71
N TYR A 19 -29.38 6.88 -42.49
CA TYR A 19 -28.03 6.47 -42.18
C TYR A 19 -27.61 5.24 -42.99
N GLU A 20 -28.42 4.18 -43.00
CA GLU A 20 -28.15 2.95 -43.75
C GLU A 20 -28.03 3.20 -45.26
N ALA A 21 -28.95 3.99 -45.83
CA ALA A 21 -28.92 4.35 -47.24
C ALA A 21 -27.66 5.16 -47.58
N THR A 22 -27.31 6.13 -46.73
CA THR A 22 -26.10 6.94 -46.91
C THR A 22 -24.82 6.08 -46.82
N ALA A 23 -24.80 5.11 -45.90
CA ALA A 23 -23.68 4.19 -45.78
C ALA A 23 -23.55 3.32 -47.03
N ARG A 24 -24.66 2.79 -47.57
CA ARG A 24 -24.67 2.02 -48.84
C ARG A 24 -24.27 2.86 -50.05
N MET A 25 -24.57 4.16 -50.07
CA MET A 25 -24.08 5.05 -51.14
C MET A 25 -22.56 5.20 -51.12
N ARG A 26 -21.95 5.23 -49.93
CA ARG A 26 -20.50 5.37 -49.75
C ARG A 26 -19.76 4.05 -49.95
N ASP A 27 -20.34 2.96 -49.46
CA ASP A 27 -19.85 1.60 -49.59
C ASP A 27 -20.99 0.70 -50.10
N PRO A 28 -21.09 0.49 -51.41
CA PRO A 28 -22.17 -0.30 -52.01
C PRO A 28 -22.16 -1.78 -51.65
N VAL A 29 -21.01 -2.31 -51.19
CA VAL A 29 -20.87 -3.74 -50.88
C VAL A 29 -21.22 -3.99 -49.42
N TYR A 30 -20.62 -3.23 -48.50
CA TYR A 30 -20.76 -3.50 -47.07
C TYR A 30 -21.58 -2.47 -46.32
N GLY A 31 -21.73 -1.23 -46.82
CA GLY A 31 -22.53 -0.18 -46.20
C GLY A 31 -22.29 -0.03 -44.69
N CYS A 32 -23.37 -0.05 -43.89
CA CYS A 32 -23.27 0.00 -42.43
C CYS A 32 -22.69 -1.29 -41.81
N ALA A 33 -22.78 -2.44 -42.49
CA ALA A 33 -22.18 -3.68 -42.00
C ALA A 33 -20.64 -3.58 -41.96
N GLY A 34 -20.03 -2.85 -42.90
CA GLY A 34 -18.60 -2.55 -42.87
C GLY A 34 -18.19 -1.78 -41.61
N ALA A 35 -18.99 -0.78 -41.22
CA ALA A 35 -18.77 -0.04 -39.98
C ALA A 35 -18.91 -0.93 -38.74
N ILE A 36 -19.90 -1.83 -38.72
CA ILE A 36 -20.08 -2.80 -37.63
C ILE A 36 -18.86 -3.71 -37.53
N SER A 37 -18.41 -4.30 -38.63
CA SER A 37 -17.24 -5.19 -38.65
C SER A 37 -15.96 -4.48 -38.21
N TYR A 38 -15.75 -3.24 -38.65
CA TYR A 38 -14.63 -2.43 -38.22
C TYR A 38 -14.65 -2.18 -36.70
N LEU A 39 -15.81 -1.82 -36.15
CA LEU A 39 -15.97 -1.62 -34.71
C LEU A 39 -15.76 -2.91 -33.91
N GLN A 40 -16.26 -4.05 -34.41
CA GLN A 40 -16.03 -5.36 -33.80
C GLN A 40 -14.53 -5.71 -33.76
N GLN A 41 -13.80 -5.42 -34.84
CA GLN A 41 -12.35 -5.61 -34.89
C GLN A 41 -11.63 -4.71 -33.87
N GLN A 42 -12.02 -3.45 -33.76
CA GLN A 42 -11.43 -2.55 -32.76
C GLN A 42 -11.70 -3.01 -31.31
N VAL A 43 -12.93 -3.45 -31.02
CA VAL A 43 -13.26 -4.01 -29.71
C VAL A 43 -12.40 -5.23 -29.41
N SER A 44 -12.21 -6.13 -30.37
CA SER A 44 -11.36 -7.31 -30.21
C SER A 44 -9.90 -6.93 -29.94
N GLN A 45 -9.35 -5.96 -30.67
CA GLN A 45 -7.99 -5.47 -30.45
C GLN A 45 -7.82 -4.85 -29.05
N LEU A 46 -8.78 -4.05 -28.60
CA LEU A 46 -8.75 -3.46 -27.27
C LEU A 46 -8.85 -4.52 -26.17
N GLN A 47 -9.66 -5.58 -26.36
CA GLN A 47 -9.72 -6.69 -25.42
C GLN A 47 -8.37 -7.43 -25.32
N VAL A 48 -7.68 -7.64 -26.44
CA VAL A 48 -6.34 -8.23 -26.45
C VAL A 48 -5.35 -7.34 -25.70
N GLN A 49 -5.34 -6.03 -25.99
CA GLN A 49 -4.45 -5.08 -25.30
C GLN A 49 -4.71 -5.05 -23.80
N LEU A 50 -5.98 -5.10 -23.39
CA LEU A 50 -6.36 -5.17 -21.98
C LEU A 50 -5.83 -6.45 -21.32
N ALA A 51 -5.99 -7.60 -21.99
CA ALA A 51 -5.49 -8.87 -21.46
C ALA A 51 -3.96 -8.88 -21.31
N VAL A 52 -3.24 -8.32 -22.28
CA VAL A 52 -1.77 -8.14 -22.20
C VAL A 52 -1.39 -7.25 -21.02
N ALA A 53 -2.01 -6.08 -20.89
CA ALA A 53 -1.72 -5.17 -19.78
C ALA A 53 -2.02 -5.80 -18.41
N GLN A 54 -3.10 -6.55 -18.30
CA GLN A 54 -3.43 -7.30 -17.08
C GLN A 54 -2.38 -8.37 -16.76
N ALA A 55 -1.92 -9.12 -17.76
CA ALA A 55 -0.87 -10.12 -17.59
C ALA A 55 0.46 -9.48 -17.15
N GLU A 56 0.84 -8.34 -17.73
CA GLU A 56 2.04 -7.60 -17.34
C GLU A 56 1.98 -7.11 -15.88
N ILE A 57 0.82 -6.63 -15.43
CA ILE A 57 0.61 -6.23 -14.02
C ILE A 57 0.80 -7.44 -13.09
N LEU A 58 0.15 -8.57 -13.40
CA LEU A 58 0.29 -9.79 -12.60
C LEU A 58 1.73 -10.30 -12.57
N GLN A 59 2.44 -10.24 -13.70
CA GLN A 59 3.84 -10.62 -13.76
C GLN A 59 4.69 -9.75 -12.84
N ARG A 60 4.48 -8.43 -12.82
CA ARG A 60 5.23 -7.51 -11.95
C ARG A 60 4.94 -7.73 -10.46
N ILE A 61 3.72 -8.13 -10.11
CA ILE A 61 3.34 -8.46 -8.74
C ILE A 61 3.97 -9.79 -8.29
N ASN A 62 3.90 -10.83 -9.13
CA ASN A 62 4.39 -12.17 -8.79
C ASN A 62 5.91 -12.29 -8.88
N HIS A 63 6.53 -11.52 -9.77
CA HIS A 63 7.98 -11.50 -9.96
C HIS A 63 8.48 -10.07 -9.77
N PRO A 64 8.60 -9.62 -8.50
CA PRO A 64 9.20 -8.33 -8.22
C PRO A 64 10.61 -8.30 -8.80
N SER A 65 10.98 -7.16 -9.39
CA SER A 65 12.34 -6.90 -9.88
C SER A 65 13.37 -7.21 -8.77
N PRO A 66 14.58 -7.69 -9.11
CA PRO A 66 15.65 -7.89 -8.14
C PRO A 66 15.87 -6.62 -7.30
N ALA A 67 15.80 -5.44 -7.90
CA ALA A 67 15.94 -4.16 -7.19
C ALA A 67 14.86 -3.96 -6.11
N THR A 68 13.60 -4.30 -6.42
CA THR A 68 12.50 -4.24 -5.43
C THR A 68 12.66 -5.29 -4.34
N ALA A 69 13.11 -6.51 -4.69
CA ALA A 69 13.37 -7.56 -3.72
C ALA A 69 14.51 -7.18 -2.76
N PHE A 70 15.61 -6.62 -3.27
CA PHE A 70 16.71 -6.11 -2.45
C PHE A 70 16.26 -5.01 -1.50
N HIS A 71 15.47 -4.05 -1.98
CA HIS A 71 14.98 -2.96 -1.14
C HIS A 71 14.04 -3.44 -0.02
N LEU A 72 13.12 -4.36 -0.33
CA LEU A 72 12.25 -5.00 0.67
C LEU A 72 13.07 -5.75 1.73
N GLN A 73 14.12 -6.45 1.31
CA GLN A 73 14.99 -7.16 2.25
C GLN A 73 15.81 -6.21 3.15
N GLU A 74 16.30 -5.08 2.61
CA GLU A 74 17.00 -4.07 3.40
C GLU A 74 16.07 -3.41 4.43
N LEU A 75 14.83 -3.08 4.04
CA LEU A 75 13.82 -2.54 4.97
C LEU A 75 13.52 -3.52 6.11
N GLN A 76 13.41 -4.82 5.80
CA GLN A 76 13.18 -5.86 6.80
C GLN A 76 14.36 -5.99 7.77
N GLN A 77 15.61 -5.89 7.28
CA GLN A 77 16.79 -5.84 8.15
C GLN A 77 16.80 -4.61 9.05
N ARG A 78 16.48 -3.41 8.54
CA ARG A 78 16.44 -2.19 9.36
C ARG A 78 15.37 -2.27 10.45
N GLN A 79 14.21 -2.87 10.18
CA GLN A 79 13.19 -3.10 11.21
C GLN A 79 13.67 -4.09 12.29
N ALA A 80 14.34 -5.18 11.90
CA ALA A 80 14.87 -6.16 12.85
C ALA A 80 15.95 -5.54 13.77
N GLN A 81 16.82 -4.68 13.22
CA GLN A 81 17.81 -3.95 14.01
C GLN A 81 17.15 -2.99 15.01
N GLN A 82 16.09 -2.26 14.60
CA GLN A 82 15.36 -1.37 15.51
C GLN A 82 14.70 -2.12 16.69
N GLN A 83 14.20 -3.34 16.46
CA GLN A 83 13.64 -4.16 17.55
C GLN A 83 14.70 -4.62 18.56
N GLN A 84 15.86 -5.07 18.09
CA GLN A 84 16.98 -5.42 18.98
C GLN A 84 17.48 -4.22 19.79
N GLN A 85 17.47 -3.02 19.19
CA GLN A 85 17.91 -1.81 19.87
C GLN A 85 16.97 -1.41 21.02
N MET A 86 15.65 -1.60 20.86
CA MET A 86 14.70 -1.37 21.96
C MET A 86 14.87 -2.37 23.11
N GLN A 87 15.37 -3.57 22.84
CA GLN A 87 15.55 -4.60 23.87
C GLN A 87 16.81 -4.35 24.72
N MET A 88 17.81 -3.61 24.21
CA MET A 88 18.96 -3.20 25.00
C MET A 88 18.66 -2.05 25.98
N ASP A 89 17.63 -1.24 25.74
CA ASP A 89 17.28 -0.13 26.64
C ASP A 89 16.58 -0.58 27.93
N ASP A 90 16.00 -1.79 27.99
CA ASP A 90 15.35 -2.30 29.21
C ASP A 90 16.36 -2.88 30.21
N ASP A 91 17.41 -3.57 29.73
CA ASP A 91 18.47 -4.10 30.59
C ASP A 91 19.37 -2.99 31.17
N ASP A 92 19.65 -1.93 30.40
CA ASP A 92 20.45 -0.78 30.87
C ASP A 92 19.67 0.05 31.91
N LYS A 93 18.35 0.16 31.77
CA LYS A 93 17.49 0.79 32.78
C LYS A 93 17.42 -0.06 34.06
N ALA A 94 17.34 -1.38 33.94
CA ALA A 94 17.35 -2.28 35.08
C ALA A 94 18.69 -2.23 35.82
N TYR A 95 19.81 -2.23 35.09
CA TYR A 95 21.15 -2.11 35.65
C TYR A 95 21.37 -0.75 36.32
N SER A 96 21.01 0.36 35.65
CA SER A 96 21.13 1.70 36.22
C SER A 96 20.22 1.92 37.43
N SER A 97 19.03 1.30 37.47
CA SER A 97 18.13 1.37 38.63
C SER A 97 18.68 0.59 39.83
N LEU A 98 19.25 -0.60 39.60
CA LEU A 98 19.90 -1.40 40.65
C LEU A 98 21.15 -0.70 41.20
N VAL A 99 21.94 -0.05 40.35
CA VAL A 99 23.13 0.73 40.76
C VAL A 99 22.71 1.91 41.65
N MET A 100 21.68 2.66 41.26
CA MET A 100 21.14 3.78 42.06
C MET A 100 20.57 3.33 43.42
N GLN A 101 19.93 2.17 43.49
CA GLN A 101 19.44 1.61 44.76
C GLN A 101 20.59 1.20 45.71
N ASN A 102 21.68 0.66 45.17
CA ASN A 102 22.86 0.30 45.97
C ASN A 102 23.61 1.53 46.52
N ASP A 103 23.70 2.62 45.75
CA ASP A 103 24.31 3.89 46.22
C ASP A 103 23.48 4.55 47.34
N LEU A 104 22.15 4.48 47.25
CA LEU A 104 21.26 5.01 48.29
C LEU A 104 21.40 4.23 49.61
N MET A 105 21.54 2.91 49.53
CA MET A 105 21.78 2.07 50.71
C MET A 105 23.16 2.29 51.32
N SER A 106 24.20 2.45 50.49
CA SER A 106 25.56 2.75 50.97
C SER A 106 25.63 4.09 51.70
N THR A 107 24.94 5.12 51.20
CA THR A 107 24.91 6.45 51.84
C THR A 107 24.12 6.46 53.16
N LEU A 108 22.99 5.76 53.25
CA LEU A 108 22.22 5.61 54.50
C LEU A 108 23.00 4.87 55.58
N LEU A 109 23.72 3.81 55.24
CA LEU A 109 24.54 3.06 56.19
C LEU A 109 25.73 3.90 56.71
N LEU A 110 26.32 4.74 55.87
CA LEU A 110 27.36 5.70 56.28
C LEU A 110 26.80 6.80 57.20
N GLN A 111 25.59 7.30 56.92
CA GLN A 111 24.92 8.28 57.78
C GLN A 111 24.61 7.69 59.17
N GLU A 112 24.07 6.47 59.25
CA GLU A 112 23.84 5.79 60.52
C GLU A 112 25.14 5.48 61.28
N ALA A 113 26.22 5.13 60.57
CA ALA A 113 27.53 4.92 61.16
C ALA A 113 28.13 6.21 61.75
N CYS A 114 27.86 7.37 61.12
CA CYS A 114 28.24 8.69 61.64
C CYS A 114 27.38 9.09 62.84
N LEU A 115 26.05 8.94 62.77
CA LEU A 115 25.14 9.26 63.88
C LEU A 115 25.41 8.42 65.15
N LYS A 116 25.94 7.19 65.00
CA LYS A 116 26.37 6.36 66.14
C LYS A 116 27.69 6.80 66.78
N LYS A 117 28.49 7.65 66.13
CA LYS A 117 29.77 8.15 66.68
C LYS A 117 29.62 9.43 67.52
N ASP A 118 28.54 10.19 67.34
CA ASP A 118 28.37 11.50 68.00
C ASP A 118 27.57 11.46 69.33
N VAL A 119 27.04 10.31 69.74
CA VAL A 119 26.31 10.17 71.03
C VAL A 119 27.22 9.72 72.19
N SER A 120 28.51 9.40 71.95
CA SER A 120 29.44 9.02 73.04
C SER A 120 30.54 10.05 73.36
N ALA A 121 30.47 11.28 72.84
CA ALA A 121 31.49 12.31 73.07
C ALA A 121 30.95 13.60 73.72
N SER A 122 29.86 13.51 74.50
CA SER A 122 29.40 14.60 75.38
C SER A 122 29.25 14.18 76.85
N VAL A 123 29.95 13.13 77.26
CA VAL A 123 30.22 12.82 78.67
C VAL A 123 31.68 12.39 78.75
N ILE A 124 32.57 13.29 79.16
CA ILE A 124 33.77 13.13 80.01
C ILE A 124 34.60 14.43 79.86
N PHE A 125 34.64 15.18 80.97
CA PHE A 125 35.35 16.44 81.31
C PHE A 125 34.93 17.75 80.62
#